data_AF-A0A960PVS2-F1
#
_entry.id   AF-A0A960PVS2-F1
#
_cell.length_a   1.000
_cell.length_b   1.000
_cell.length_c   1.000
_cell.angle_alpha   90.00
_cell.angle_beta   90.00
_cell.angle_gamma   90.00
#
_symmetry.space_group_name_H-M   'P 1'
#
loop_
_entity.id
_entity.type
_entity.pdbx_description
1 polymer ?
#
loop_
_entity_poly.entity_id
_entity_poly.type
_entity_poly.pdbx_seq_one_letter_code
_entity_poly.pdbx_strand_id
1 'polypeptide(L)'
;MRDPREIKYMIPLLEAESEDVRMHIRSSLREYCPFLEEILSQLGLDLSPEQQYQLHLIQHEYLSESLSQSWRRILSAGGGMHRLEMVLDFISNMQVDEYPYQPIGRQLDEIAQEYRRVSAVPDPIELSRFLFLHKGYRGARDDYDNPLNSNLCYVINEKKGIPISLTSLFILVSRRLGLKIDGVNLPGHFLAKSAIGGSTIIFDCYNEGRMLTPGELAQQFFTPAVDFVALLRNPPTLMDIAKRVLRNLNNAYDRRGNLEKVQLVEMLLEHTEPQNYPIRVVDPAQEPFFKPGSLVRHNRYEYRGVIVDVDPNCMADDEWYQANLTHPDRMQPWYHILVDDSKATTYAAQSNLELDDSLQEVNHPLVPFFFLGFENGRYLRNNEPWYWKRT
;
A
#
# COMPACT_ATOMS: atom_id res chain seq x y z
N MET A 1 10.78 -17.07 -17.12
CA MET A 1 10.13 -16.23 -18.15
C MET A 1 10.12 -16.99 -19.44
N ARG A 2 8.95 -17.07 -20.09
CA ARG A 2 8.85 -17.47 -21.50
C ARG A 2 9.59 -16.45 -22.38
N ASP A 3 9.97 -16.86 -23.58
CA ASP A 3 10.74 -16.02 -24.50
C ASP A 3 9.89 -14.81 -24.95
N PRO A 4 10.31 -13.55 -24.74
CA PRO A 4 9.55 -12.37 -25.15
C PRO A 4 9.23 -12.33 -26.65
N ARG A 5 9.99 -13.05 -27.47
CA ARG A 5 9.73 -13.20 -28.92
C ARG A 5 8.47 -14.02 -29.21
N GLU A 6 7.91 -14.72 -28.24
CA GLU A 6 6.66 -15.47 -28.37
C GLU A 6 5.44 -14.54 -28.43
N ILE A 7 5.52 -13.32 -27.87
CA ILE A 7 4.42 -12.35 -27.84
C ILE A 7 3.88 -12.04 -29.25
N LYS A 8 4.76 -11.96 -30.26
CA LYS A 8 4.35 -11.71 -31.65
C LYS A 8 3.43 -12.80 -32.23
N TYR A 9 3.50 -14.02 -31.69
CA TYR A 9 2.62 -15.13 -32.08
C TYR A 9 1.33 -15.18 -31.24
N MET A 10 1.36 -14.59 -30.05
CA MET A 10 0.22 -14.54 -29.13
C MET A 10 -0.77 -13.44 -29.51
N ILE A 11 -0.28 -12.27 -29.94
CA ILE A 11 -1.12 -11.11 -30.28
C ILE A 11 -2.20 -11.42 -31.32
N PRO A 12 -1.92 -12.10 -32.44
CA PRO A 12 -2.97 -12.45 -33.41
C PRO A 12 -4.05 -13.37 -32.81
N LEU A 13 -3.71 -14.15 -31.79
CA LEU A 13 -4.64 -15.08 -31.14
C LEU A 13 -5.59 -14.38 -30.15
N LEU A 14 -5.43 -13.08 -29.88
CA LEU A 14 -6.44 -12.28 -29.18
C LEU A 14 -7.74 -12.17 -29.99
N GLU A 15 -7.66 -12.32 -31.31
CA GLU A 15 -8.79 -12.30 -32.24
C GLU A 15 -9.22 -13.73 -32.67
N ALA A 16 -8.69 -14.79 -32.04
CA ALA A 16 -9.05 -16.17 -32.36
C ALA A 16 -10.55 -16.41 -32.11
N GLU A 17 -11.23 -17.23 -32.92
CA GLU A 17 -12.67 -17.51 -32.75
C GLU A 17 -13.00 -18.22 -31.42
N SER A 18 -12.09 -19.06 -30.93
CA SER A 18 -12.24 -19.80 -29.68
C SER A 18 -12.03 -18.90 -28.46
N GLU A 19 -13.04 -18.84 -27.58
CA GLU A 19 -12.96 -18.11 -26.31
C GLU A 19 -11.87 -18.67 -25.40
N ASP A 20 -11.72 -20.00 -25.30
CA ASP A 20 -10.68 -20.63 -24.47
C ASP A 20 -9.27 -20.22 -24.92
N VAL A 21 -9.04 -20.11 -26.23
CA VAL A 21 -7.78 -19.61 -26.78
C VAL A 21 -7.57 -18.15 -26.39
N ARG A 22 -8.58 -17.29 -26.55
CA ARG A 22 -8.48 -15.87 -26.16
C ARG A 22 -8.18 -15.73 -24.67
N MET A 23 -8.89 -16.44 -23.79
CA MET A 23 -8.67 -16.41 -22.34
C MET A 23 -7.25 -16.86 -21.96
N HIS A 24 -6.77 -17.97 -22.55
CA HIS A 24 -5.42 -18.47 -22.30
C HIS A 24 -4.33 -17.47 -22.75
N ILE A 25 -4.55 -16.82 -23.89
CA ILE A 25 -3.64 -15.82 -24.44
C ILE A 25 -3.66 -14.55 -23.59
N ARG A 26 -4.83 -14.08 -23.15
CA ARG A 26 -4.96 -12.97 -22.20
C ARG A 26 -4.18 -13.25 -20.93
N SER A 27 -4.39 -14.41 -20.30
CA SER A 27 -3.67 -14.84 -19.09
C SER A 27 -2.15 -14.87 -19.33
N SER A 28 -1.72 -15.47 -20.44
CA SER A 28 -0.29 -15.53 -20.78
C SER A 28 0.32 -14.14 -21.07
N LEU A 29 -0.42 -13.21 -21.68
CA LEU A 29 0.04 -11.83 -21.92
C LEU A 29 0.13 -11.02 -20.62
N ARG A 30 -0.73 -11.29 -19.64
CA ARG A 30 -0.68 -10.65 -18.32
C ARG A 30 0.65 -10.84 -17.61
N GLU A 31 1.30 -11.99 -17.78
CA GLU A 31 2.64 -12.25 -17.24
C GLU A 31 3.71 -11.26 -17.75
N TYR A 32 3.49 -10.65 -18.92
CA TYR A 32 4.41 -9.70 -19.53
C TYR A 32 4.04 -8.25 -19.28
N CYS A 33 2.87 -7.95 -18.71
CA CYS A 33 2.36 -6.58 -18.52
C CYS A 33 3.37 -5.57 -17.94
N PRO A 34 4.23 -5.91 -16.95
CA PRO A 34 5.24 -4.99 -16.44
C PRO A 34 6.20 -4.42 -17.49
N PHE A 35 6.42 -5.14 -18.60
CA PHE A 35 7.36 -4.79 -19.67
C PHE A 35 6.71 -4.80 -21.04
N LEU A 36 5.38 -4.92 -21.13
CA LEU A 36 4.69 -5.21 -22.37
C LEU A 36 4.89 -4.09 -23.41
N GLU A 37 4.84 -2.83 -23.00
CA GLU A 37 5.07 -1.70 -23.91
C GLU A 37 6.49 -1.69 -24.48
N GLU A 38 7.50 -1.95 -23.64
CA GLU A 38 8.90 -2.04 -24.06
C GLU A 38 9.09 -3.20 -25.05
N ILE A 39 8.49 -4.35 -24.77
CA ILE A 39 8.56 -5.52 -25.65
C ILE A 39 7.88 -5.23 -26.99
N LEU A 40 6.67 -4.65 -26.98
CA LEU A 40 5.96 -4.26 -28.19
C LEU A 40 6.77 -3.28 -29.04
N SER A 41 7.39 -2.29 -28.40
CA SER A 41 8.26 -1.31 -29.04
C SER A 41 9.48 -1.96 -29.70
N GLN A 42 10.15 -2.88 -28.98
CA GLN A 42 11.31 -3.62 -29.49
C GLN A 42 10.97 -4.54 -30.67
N LEU A 43 9.79 -5.16 -30.63
CA LEU A 43 9.34 -6.06 -31.70
C LEU A 43 8.86 -5.32 -32.94
N GLY A 44 8.54 -4.02 -32.85
CA GLY A 44 8.12 -3.20 -33.98
C GLY A 44 6.88 -3.73 -34.68
N LEU A 45 5.93 -4.29 -33.92
CA LEU A 45 4.72 -4.92 -34.47
C LEU A 45 3.72 -3.87 -34.92
N ASP A 46 3.12 -4.09 -36.09
CA ASP A 46 1.97 -3.31 -36.56
C ASP A 46 0.69 -3.97 -36.05
N LEU A 47 0.02 -3.31 -35.10
CA LEU A 47 -1.13 -3.85 -34.36
C LEU A 47 -2.44 -3.34 -34.94
N SER A 48 -3.41 -4.24 -35.12
CA SER A 48 -4.78 -3.86 -35.48
C SER A 48 -5.42 -2.98 -34.39
N PRO A 49 -6.42 -2.13 -34.70
CA PRO A 49 -7.14 -1.38 -33.67
C PRO A 49 -7.75 -2.28 -32.58
N GLU A 50 -8.20 -3.48 -32.95
CA GLU A 50 -8.76 -4.45 -32.00
C GLU A 50 -7.67 -5.03 -31.09
N GLN A 51 -6.50 -5.39 -31.63
CA GLN A 51 -5.36 -5.84 -30.83
C GLN A 51 -4.89 -4.76 -29.86
N GLN A 52 -4.79 -3.51 -30.32
CA GLN A 52 -4.43 -2.38 -29.46
C GLN A 52 -5.43 -2.22 -28.30
N TYR A 53 -6.73 -2.31 -28.60
CA TYR A 53 -7.78 -2.24 -27.58
C TYR A 53 -7.72 -3.39 -26.58
N GLN A 54 -7.56 -4.64 -27.05
CA GLN A 54 -7.46 -5.81 -26.17
C GLN A 54 -6.20 -5.74 -25.28
N LEU A 55 -5.06 -5.34 -25.83
CA LEU A 55 -3.83 -5.14 -25.06
C LEU A 55 -3.99 -4.04 -24.01
N HIS A 56 -4.62 -2.93 -24.36
CA HIS A 56 -4.94 -1.86 -23.42
C HIS A 56 -5.81 -2.37 -22.26
N LEU A 57 -6.85 -3.16 -22.53
CA LEU A 57 -7.68 -3.76 -21.48
C LEU A 57 -6.86 -4.69 -20.55
N ILE A 58 -6.03 -5.56 -21.12
CA ILE A 58 -5.17 -6.48 -20.37
C ILE A 58 -4.20 -5.71 -19.45
N GLN A 59 -3.57 -4.65 -19.96
CA GLN A 59 -2.68 -3.79 -19.18
C GLN A 59 -3.42 -3.05 -18.08
N HIS A 60 -4.57 -2.47 -18.40
CA HIS A 60 -5.40 -1.74 -17.45
C HIS A 60 -5.88 -2.64 -16.29
N GLU A 61 -6.34 -3.85 -16.59
CA GLU A 61 -6.72 -4.86 -15.57
C GLU A 61 -5.53 -5.23 -14.67
N TYR A 62 -4.37 -5.52 -15.27
CA TYR A 62 -3.16 -5.87 -14.53
C TYR A 62 -2.70 -4.73 -13.61
N LEU A 63 -2.66 -3.50 -14.11
CA LEU A 63 -2.26 -2.32 -13.34
C LEU A 63 -3.23 -2.08 -12.18
N SER A 64 -4.53 -2.15 -12.43
CA SER A 64 -5.57 -1.99 -11.43
C SER A 64 -5.43 -2.99 -10.28
N GLU A 65 -5.22 -4.27 -10.60
CA GLU A 65 -4.99 -5.31 -9.60
C GLU A 65 -3.68 -5.12 -8.84
N SER A 66 -2.59 -4.82 -9.55
CA SER A 66 -1.28 -4.57 -8.95
C SER A 66 -1.31 -3.40 -7.97
N LEU A 67 -1.96 -2.30 -8.34
CA LEU A 67 -2.17 -1.13 -7.49
C LEU A 67 -3.05 -1.47 -6.29
N SER A 68 -4.17 -2.16 -6.50
CA SER A 68 -5.08 -2.61 -5.43
C SER A 68 -4.38 -3.51 -4.40
N GLN A 69 -3.54 -4.44 -4.86
CA GLN A 69 -2.78 -5.33 -3.99
C GLN A 69 -1.69 -4.57 -3.23
N SER A 70 -0.99 -3.65 -3.89
CA SER A 70 0.03 -2.80 -3.25
C SER A 70 -0.60 -1.90 -2.19
N TRP A 71 -1.74 -1.29 -2.51
CA TRP A 71 -2.53 -0.50 -1.57
C TRP A 71 -2.96 -1.31 -0.35
N ARG A 72 -3.58 -2.48 -0.56
CA ARG A 72 -3.97 -3.39 0.53
C ARG A 72 -2.79 -3.78 1.42
N ARG A 73 -1.63 -4.09 0.82
CA ARG A 73 -0.39 -4.41 1.56
C ARG A 73 0.07 -3.25 2.44
N ILE A 74 0.02 -2.01 1.95
CA ILE A 74 0.39 -0.81 2.73
C ILE A 74 -0.55 -0.64 3.92
N LEU A 75 -1.86 -0.83 3.72
CA LEU A 75 -2.87 -0.67 4.76
C LEU A 75 -2.80 -1.79 5.82
N SER A 76 -2.52 -3.02 5.41
CA SER A 76 -2.43 -4.20 6.29
C SER A 76 -1.08 -4.41 6.95
N ALA A 77 -0.03 -3.69 6.51
CA ALA A 77 1.30 -3.79 7.08
C ALA A 77 1.28 -3.58 8.61
N GLY A 78 2.17 -4.29 9.31
CA GLY A 78 2.48 -3.99 10.71
C GLY A 78 3.29 -2.70 10.85
N GLY A 79 3.35 -2.12 12.05
CA GLY A 79 4.17 -0.93 12.34
C GLY A 79 3.42 0.39 12.20
N GLY A 80 3.33 1.16 13.28
CA GLY A 80 2.52 2.38 13.38
C GLY A 80 2.87 3.49 12.36
N MET A 81 3.83 4.36 12.71
CA MET A 81 4.10 5.64 12.04
C MET A 81 4.46 5.53 10.55
N HIS A 82 5.14 4.46 10.14
CA HIS A 82 5.58 4.24 8.76
C HIS A 82 4.41 4.17 7.78
N ARG A 83 3.23 3.74 8.23
CA ARG A 83 2.09 3.53 7.33
C ARG A 83 1.45 4.79 6.80
N LEU A 84 1.37 5.86 7.59
CA LEU A 84 0.85 7.13 7.07
C LEU A 84 1.76 7.68 5.98
N GLU A 85 3.07 7.60 6.20
CA GLU A 85 4.06 8.00 5.20
C GLU A 85 3.95 7.14 3.94
N MET A 86 3.90 5.81 4.07
CA MET A 86 3.74 4.90 2.92
C MET A 86 2.45 5.17 2.13
N VAL A 87 1.34 5.46 2.82
CA VAL A 87 0.07 5.84 2.17
C VAL A 87 0.24 7.11 1.34
N LEU A 88 0.83 8.17 1.93
CA LEU A 88 0.98 9.45 1.25
C LEU A 88 2.03 9.40 0.15
N ASP A 89 3.08 8.59 0.31
CA ASP A 89 4.10 8.34 -0.70
C ASP A 89 3.52 7.57 -1.90
N PHE A 90 2.71 6.53 -1.63
CA PHE A 90 1.99 5.78 -2.67
C PHE A 90 1.05 6.68 -3.47
N ILE A 91 0.26 7.51 -2.80
CA ILE A 91 -0.63 8.47 -3.46
C ILE A 91 0.18 9.48 -4.30
N SER A 92 1.34 9.91 -3.80
CA SER A 92 2.22 10.82 -4.53
C SER A 92 2.78 10.18 -5.81
N ASN A 93 3.18 8.89 -5.73
CA ASN A 93 3.70 8.13 -6.87
C ASN A 93 2.62 7.83 -7.93
N MET A 94 1.36 7.63 -7.51
CA MET A 94 0.21 7.45 -8.43
C MET A 94 -0.03 8.66 -9.35
N GLN A 95 0.45 9.84 -8.96
CA GLN A 95 0.33 11.08 -9.74
C GLN A 95 1.63 11.44 -10.47
N VAL A 96 2.52 10.46 -10.73
CA VAL A 96 3.82 10.69 -11.38
C VAL A 96 3.70 11.26 -12.80
N ASP A 97 2.59 10.99 -13.48
CA ASP A 97 2.22 11.56 -14.77
C ASP A 97 1.84 13.05 -14.69
N GLU A 98 1.49 13.55 -13.50
CA GLU A 98 1.13 14.95 -13.26
C GLU A 98 2.25 15.75 -12.58
N TYR A 99 3.07 15.10 -11.73
CA TYR A 99 4.16 15.74 -11.00
C TYR A 99 5.34 14.78 -10.78
N PRO A 100 6.60 15.22 -11.00
CA PRO A 100 7.78 14.37 -10.80
C PRO A 100 7.82 13.77 -9.39
N TYR A 101 7.72 12.44 -9.31
CA TYR A 101 7.75 11.74 -8.04
C TYR A 101 9.15 11.76 -7.42
N GLN A 102 9.19 12.08 -6.13
CA GLN A 102 10.34 11.89 -5.26
C GLN A 102 9.86 11.28 -3.94
N PRO A 103 10.59 10.28 -3.39
CA PRO A 103 10.22 9.70 -2.10
C PRO A 103 10.11 10.78 -1.02
N ILE A 104 8.97 10.83 -0.32
CA ILE A 104 8.71 11.89 0.66
C ILE A 104 9.56 11.73 1.93
N GLY A 105 9.97 10.50 2.26
CA GLY A 105 10.66 10.20 3.51
C GLY A 105 11.95 10.98 3.69
N ARG A 106 12.78 11.06 2.64
CA ARG A 106 14.03 11.84 2.64
C ARG A 106 13.77 13.34 2.79
N GLN A 107 12.78 13.87 2.08
CA GLN A 107 12.43 15.28 2.14
C GLN A 107 11.93 15.67 3.54
N LEU A 108 11.13 14.81 4.17
CA LEU A 108 10.66 15.00 5.54
C LEU A 108 11.80 14.93 6.57
N ASP A 109 12.78 14.03 6.37
CA ASP A 109 13.99 13.95 7.20
C ASP A 109 14.83 15.22 7.11
N GLU A 110 15.00 15.75 5.90
CA GLU A 110 15.71 17.02 5.65
C GLU A 110 15.04 18.18 6.38
N ILE A 111 13.70 18.32 6.29
CA ILE A 111 12.95 19.35 7.02
C ILE A 111 13.14 19.22 8.54
N ALA A 112 13.08 17.99 9.08
CA ALA A 112 13.31 17.75 10.51
C ALA A 112 14.75 18.09 10.93
N GLN A 113 15.74 17.80 10.08
CA GLN A 113 17.13 18.18 10.33
C GLN A 113 17.35 19.70 10.27
N GLU A 114 16.72 20.40 9.34
CA GLU A 114 16.75 21.87 9.29
C GLU A 114 16.21 22.47 10.60
N TYR A 115 15.08 21.96 11.11
CA TYR A 115 14.50 22.43 12.37
C TYR A 115 15.45 22.19 13.56
N ARG A 116 16.10 21.02 13.65
CA ARG A 116 17.07 20.72 14.71
C ARG A 116 18.27 21.67 14.75
N ARG A 117 18.60 22.33 13.63
CA ARG A 117 19.69 23.32 13.59
C ARG A 117 19.30 24.65 14.22
N VAL A 118 18.01 24.96 14.28
CA VAL A 118 17.50 26.24 14.78
C VAL A 118 16.79 26.14 16.13
N SER A 119 16.39 24.93 16.55
CA SER A 119 15.84 24.67 17.89
C SER A 119 16.51 23.44 18.52
N ALA A 120 17.13 23.65 19.69
CA ALA A 120 17.85 22.60 20.41
C ALA A 120 16.92 21.60 21.10
N VAL A 121 15.73 22.05 21.51
CA VAL A 121 14.71 21.22 22.16
C VAL A 121 13.44 21.33 21.33
N PRO A 122 13.00 20.25 20.66
CA PRO A 122 11.79 20.30 19.87
C PRO A 122 10.58 20.73 20.70
N ASP A 123 9.84 21.71 20.17
CA ASP A 123 8.60 22.22 20.73
C ASP A 123 7.53 22.31 19.63
N PRO A 124 6.29 21.84 19.87
CA PRO A 124 5.21 21.89 18.87
C PRO A 124 4.89 23.29 18.33
N ILE A 125 4.95 24.33 19.16
CA ILE A 125 4.61 25.71 18.77
C ILE A 125 5.74 26.27 17.93
N GLU A 126 6.99 26.08 18.34
CA GLU A 126 8.15 26.48 17.55
C GLU A 126 8.20 25.76 16.20
N LEU A 127 7.92 24.45 16.17
CA LEU A 127 7.87 23.69 14.92
C LEU A 127 6.75 24.18 14.00
N SER A 128 5.57 24.47 14.55
CA SER A 128 4.47 25.05 13.78
C SER A 128 4.88 26.38 13.14
N ARG A 129 5.49 27.29 13.92
CA ARG A 129 6.03 28.56 13.39
C ARG A 129 7.12 28.34 12.35
N PHE A 130 8.01 27.38 12.58
CA PHE A 130 9.07 27.03 11.63
C PHE A 130 8.50 26.58 10.29
N LEU A 131 7.53 25.66 10.27
CA LEU A 131 6.92 25.19 9.03
C LEU A 131 6.10 26.29 8.34
N PHE A 132 5.16 26.91 9.06
CA PHE A 132 4.16 27.74 8.40
C PHE A 132 4.60 29.19 8.20
N LEU A 133 5.37 29.76 9.13
CA LEU A 133 5.80 31.17 9.05
C LEU A 133 7.20 31.30 8.44
N HIS A 134 8.15 30.45 8.84
CA HIS A 134 9.53 30.55 8.34
C HIS A 134 9.73 29.83 7.00
N LYS A 135 9.29 28.56 6.89
CA LYS A 135 9.43 27.78 5.65
C LYS A 135 8.37 28.17 4.62
N GLY A 136 7.24 28.73 5.05
CA GLY A 136 6.21 29.33 4.20
C GLY A 136 5.16 28.36 3.66
N TYR A 137 4.99 27.20 4.32
CA TYR A 137 3.89 26.27 4.01
C TYR A 137 2.55 26.96 4.27
N ARG A 138 1.64 26.93 3.29
CA ARG A 138 0.34 27.63 3.39
C ARG A 138 -0.79 26.96 2.62
N GLY A 139 -2.02 27.33 2.95
CA GLY A 139 -3.21 26.88 2.24
C GLY A 139 -3.26 27.32 0.78
N ALA A 140 -3.62 26.39 -0.11
CA ALA A 140 -3.86 26.66 -1.53
C ALA A 140 -5.24 27.30 -1.78
N ARG A 141 -5.43 28.54 -1.31
CA ARG A 141 -6.75 29.23 -1.34
C ARG A 141 -7.25 29.54 -2.75
N ASP A 142 -6.33 29.90 -3.65
CA ASP A 142 -6.68 30.38 -4.99
C ASP A 142 -6.85 29.25 -6.02
N ASP A 143 -6.45 28.03 -5.67
CA ASP A 143 -6.49 26.85 -6.55
C ASP A 143 -6.79 25.59 -5.72
N TYR A 144 -7.81 25.67 -4.85
CA TYR A 144 -8.11 24.63 -3.86
C TYR A 144 -8.40 23.27 -4.51
N ASP A 145 -9.07 23.29 -5.66
CA ASP A 145 -9.52 22.11 -6.41
C ASP A 145 -8.42 21.49 -7.29
N ASN A 146 -7.16 21.86 -7.09
CA ASN A 146 -6.03 21.19 -7.73
C ASN A 146 -5.74 19.85 -7.04
N PRO A 147 -5.80 18.71 -7.76
CA PRO A 147 -5.53 17.39 -7.20
C PRO A 147 -4.14 17.30 -6.56
N LEU A 148 -3.15 18.03 -7.09
CA LEU A 148 -1.79 18.06 -6.56
C LEU A 148 -1.70 18.64 -5.15
N ASN A 149 -2.67 19.45 -4.70
CA ASN A 149 -2.67 19.94 -3.32
C ASN A 149 -2.86 18.81 -2.29
N SER A 150 -3.35 17.63 -2.71
CA SER A 150 -3.42 16.41 -1.89
C SER A 150 -2.16 15.55 -1.95
N ASN A 151 -1.28 15.78 -2.94
CA ASN A 151 -0.02 15.06 -3.14
C ASN A 151 1.05 15.60 -2.18
N LEU A 152 1.54 14.77 -1.24
CA LEU A 152 2.46 15.27 -0.22
C LEU A 152 3.85 15.61 -0.80
N CYS A 153 4.31 14.90 -1.83
CA CYS A 153 5.54 15.25 -2.55
C CYS A 153 5.43 16.66 -3.17
N TYR A 154 4.33 16.95 -3.87
CA TYR A 154 4.05 18.28 -4.40
C TYR A 154 3.98 19.33 -3.29
N VAL A 155 3.25 19.06 -2.21
CA VAL A 155 3.06 20.01 -1.09
C VAL A 155 4.38 20.37 -0.42
N ILE A 156 5.30 19.41 -0.27
CA ILE A 156 6.62 19.65 0.31
C ILE A 156 7.42 20.64 -0.54
N ASN A 157 7.39 20.46 -1.86
CA ASN A 157 8.17 21.24 -2.82
C ASN A 157 7.55 22.63 -3.11
N GLU A 158 6.26 22.67 -3.40
CA GLU A 158 5.55 23.91 -3.77
C GLU A 158 5.04 24.70 -2.57
N LYS A 159 5.12 24.10 -1.37
CA LYS A 159 4.73 24.69 -0.08
C LYS A 159 3.28 25.16 -0.02
N LYS A 160 2.42 24.58 -0.86
CA LYS A 160 0.99 24.85 -0.94
C LYS A 160 0.23 23.54 -0.85
N GLY A 161 -0.84 23.52 -0.05
CA GLY A 161 -1.66 22.32 0.11
C GLY A 161 -3.04 22.60 0.67
N ILE A 162 -3.84 21.54 0.79
CA ILE A 162 -5.13 21.55 1.47
C ILE A 162 -4.96 21.18 2.97
N PRO A 163 -6.01 21.33 3.80
CA PRO A 163 -5.88 21.12 5.25
C PRO A 163 -5.30 19.75 5.64
N ILE A 164 -5.70 18.67 4.95
CA ILE A 164 -5.23 17.32 5.29
C ILE A 164 -3.75 17.12 4.94
N SER A 165 -3.26 17.67 3.83
CA SER A 165 -1.88 17.47 3.40
C SER A 165 -0.89 18.29 4.22
N LEU A 166 -1.22 19.56 4.51
CA LEU A 166 -0.41 20.43 5.38
C LEU A 166 -0.36 19.91 6.83
N THR A 167 -1.48 19.39 7.33
CA THR A 167 -1.50 18.77 8.66
C THR A 167 -0.73 17.46 8.68
N SER A 168 -0.81 16.66 7.61
CA SER A 168 -0.02 15.42 7.48
C SER A 168 1.48 15.70 7.46
N LEU A 169 1.92 16.75 6.74
CA LEU A 169 3.29 17.25 6.79
C LEU A 169 3.71 17.55 8.24
N PHE A 170 2.91 18.34 8.97
CA PHE A 170 3.21 18.69 10.34
C PHE A 170 3.30 17.46 11.26
N ILE A 171 2.37 16.51 11.14
CA ILE A 171 2.39 15.25 11.91
C ILE A 171 3.66 14.45 11.62
N LEU A 172 4.01 14.27 10.34
CA LEU A 172 5.15 13.43 9.94
C LEU A 172 6.50 14.04 10.32
N VAL A 173 6.65 15.37 10.23
CA VAL A 173 7.86 16.07 10.69
C VAL A 173 7.93 16.06 12.23
N SER A 174 6.81 16.29 12.92
CA SER A 174 6.76 16.30 14.39
C SER A 174 7.21 14.97 14.98
N ARG A 175 6.75 13.87 14.41
CA ARG A 175 7.12 12.54 14.90
C ARG A 175 8.61 12.24 14.71
N ARG A 176 9.23 12.69 13.61
CA ARG A 176 10.70 12.60 13.41
C ARG A 176 11.48 13.33 14.50
N LEU A 177 10.85 14.32 15.13
CA LEU A 177 11.40 15.12 16.22
C LEU A 177 10.98 14.60 17.61
N GLY A 178 10.28 13.47 17.69
CA GLY A 178 9.79 12.90 18.95
C GLY A 178 8.58 13.64 19.54
N LEU A 179 7.95 14.53 18.79
CA LEU A 179 6.78 15.29 19.23
C LEU A 179 5.48 14.52 18.95
N LYS A 180 4.57 14.54 19.92
CA LYS A 180 3.25 13.94 19.79
C LYS A 180 2.25 14.95 19.24
N ILE A 181 2.04 14.90 17.93
CA ILE A 181 0.97 15.63 17.24
C ILE A 181 -0.01 14.63 16.64
N ASP A 182 -1.28 14.80 16.98
CA ASP A 182 -2.39 13.99 16.48
C ASP A 182 -3.27 14.82 15.54
N GLY A 183 -3.96 14.15 14.60
CA GLY A 183 -4.96 14.81 13.77
C GLY A 183 -6.28 15.07 14.52
N VAL A 184 -7.10 15.97 13.96
CA VAL A 184 -8.49 16.21 14.35
C VAL A 184 -9.32 16.26 13.07
N ASN A 185 -10.23 15.29 12.93
CA ASN A 185 -11.00 15.09 11.70
C ASN A 185 -12.34 15.82 11.75
N LEU A 186 -12.39 17.04 11.21
CA LEU A 186 -13.62 17.85 11.17
C LEU A 186 -14.35 17.71 9.83
N PRO A 187 -15.68 17.85 9.78
CA PRO A 187 -16.37 18.05 8.51
C PRO A 187 -15.78 19.26 7.77
N GLY A 188 -15.40 19.07 6.50
CA GLY A 188 -14.82 20.14 5.68
C GLY A 188 -13.40 20.60 6.03
N HIS A 189 -12.87 20.29 7.22
CA HIS A 189 -11.53 20.73 7.65
C HIS A 189 -10.69 19.63 8.34
N PHE A 190 -9.37 19.78 8.39
CA PHE A 190 -8.51 18.86 9.13
C PHE A 190 -7.42 19.63 9.86
N LEU A 191 -7.28 19.36 11.16
CA LEU A 191 -6.42 20.12 12.06
C LEU A 191 -5.44 19.18 12.77
N ALA A 192 -4.41 19.76 13.38
CA ALA A 192 -3.54 19.06 14.32
C ALA A 192 -3.85 19.45 15.76
N LYS A 193 -3.51 18.59 16.73
CA LYS A 193 -3.55 18.91 18.16
C LYS A 193 -2.34 18.36 18.90
N SER A 194 -2.00 19.02 20.00
CA SER A 194 -0.96 18.61 20.94
C SER A 194 -1.37 18.92 22.37
N ALA A 195 -0.83 18.16 23.33
CA ALA A 195 -0.95 18.48 24.75
C ALA A 195 0.30 19.24 25.20
N ILE A 196 0.15 20.50 25.60
CA ILE A 196 1.24 21.42 25.94
C ILE A 196 0.92 22.06 27.29
N GLY A 197 1.79 21.86 28.29
CA GLY A 197 1.59 22.40 29.63
C GLY A 197 0.27 21.98 30.29
N GLY A 198 -0.20 20.75 30.01
CA GLY A 198 -1.49 20.24 30.51
C GLY A 198 -2.73 20.75 29.76
N SER A 199 -2.55 21.61 28.74
CA SER A 199 -3.63 22.14 27.91
C SER A 199 -3.59 21.56 26.50
N THR A 200 -4.76 21.31 25.89
CA THR A 200 -4.84 20.95 24.47
C THR A 200 -4.73 22.20 23.61
N ILE A 201 -3.75 22.23 22.72
CA ILE A 201 -3.59 23.27 21.69
C ILE A 201 -3.91 22.65 20.32
N ILE A 202 -4.73 23.32 19.53
CA ILE A 202 -5.11 22.93 18.17
C ILE A 202 -4.39 23.84 17.17
N PHE A 203 -3.91 23.26 16.08
CA PHE A 203 -3.17 23.95 15.03
C PHE A 203 -3.92 23.85 13.70
N ASP A 204 -4.29 25.01 13.17
CA ASP A 204 -4.81 25.14 11.82
C ASP A 204 -3.68 25.34 10.82
N CYS A 205 -3.15 24.21 10.33
CA CYS A 205 -2.04 24.15 9.39
C CYS A 205 -2.36 24.81 8.04
N TYR A 206 -3.64 24.82 7.64
CA TYR A 206 -4.07 25.49 6.41
C TYR A 206 -4.02 27.02 6.54
N ASN A 207 -4.34 27.52 7.73
CA ASN A 207 -4.26 28.93 8.07
C ASN A 207 -2.95 29.27 8.79
N GLU A 208 -1.84 28.87 8.17
CA GLU A 208 -0.47 29.26 8.56
C GLU A 208 -0.11 28.89 10.01
N GLY A 209 -0.64 27.76 10.50
CA GLY A 209 -0.36 27.29 11.86
C GLY A 209 -1.10 28.07 12.94
N ARG A 210 -2.19 28.78 12.61
CA ARG A 210 -3.02 29.48 13.58
C ARG A 210 -3.40 28.54 14.73
N MET A 211 -3.10 28.97 15.95
CA MET A 211 -3.41 28.22 17.16
C MET A 211 -4.81 28.54 17.65
N LEU A 212 -5.51 27.51 18.12
CA LEU A 212 -6.85 27.58 18.67
C LEU A 212 -6.93 26.80 19.98
N THR A 213 -7.71 27.31 20.91
CA THR A 213 -8.19 26.55 22.07
C THR A 213 -9.40 25.70 21.68
N PRO A 214 -9.75 24.65 22.47
CA PRO A 214 -10.98 23.89 22.26
C PRO A 214 -12.25 24.75 22.22
N GLY A 215 -12.31 25.81 23.02
CA GLY A 215 -13.44 26.74 23.05
C GLY A 215 -13.55 27.56 21.76
N GLU A 216 -12.44 28.11 21.27
CA GLU A 216 -12.41 28.84 20.00
C GLU A 216 -12.73 27.92 18.81
N LEU A 217 -12.23 26.69 18.82
CA LEU A 217 -12.56 25.70 17.80
C LEU A 217 -14.07 25.43 17.78
N ALA A 218 -14.66 25.19 18.95
CA ALA A 218 -16.09 24.96 19.06
C ALA A 218 -16.91 26.17 18.57
N GLN A 219 -16.48 27.40 18.84
CA GLN A 219 -17.15 28.61 18.35
C GLN A 219 -17.03 28.76 16.83
N GLN A 220 -15.86 28.49 16.25
CA GLN A 220 -15.60 28.69 14.83
C GLN A 220 -16.28 27.64 13.95
N PHE A 221 -16.35 26.39 14.41
CA PHE A 221 -16.87 25.27 13.61
C PHE A 221 -18.19 24.72 14.15
N PHE A 222 -18.86 25.41 15.08
CA PHE A 222 -20.06 24.91 15.77
C PHE A 222 -21.08 24.34 14.79
N THR A 223 -21.41 23.06 14.96
CA THR A 223 -22.59 22.44 14.35
C THR A 223 -23.22 21.50 15.37
N PRO A 224 -24.56 21.47 15.51
CA PRO A 224 -25.23 20.54 16.45
C PRO A 224 -24.95 19.05 16.17
N ALA A 225 -24.52 18.72 14.96
CA ALA A 225 -24.25 17.35 14.52
C ALA A 225 -22.84 16.85 14.90
N VAL A 226 -21.95 17.70 15.44
CA VAL A 226 -20.55 17.35 15.73
C VAL A 226 -20.27 17.34 17.22
N ASP A 227 -19.86 16.17 17.74
CA ASP A 227 -19.32 16.04 19.09
C ASP A 227 -17.84 16.44 19.11
N PHE A 228 -17.58 17.72 19.37
CA PHE A 228 -16.22 18.25 19.47
C PHE A 228 -15.39 17.63 20.59
N VAL A 229 -16.03 17.23 21.69
CA VAL A 229 -15.33 16.60 22.82
C VAL A 229 -14.83 15.22 22.39
N ALA A 230 -15.66 14.44 21.70
CA ALA A 230 -15.26 13.15 21.16
C ALA A 230 -14.16 13.28 20.10
N LEU A 231 -14.26 14.24 19.16
CA LEU A 231 -13.23 14.48 18.14
C LEU A 231 -11.89 14.89 18.74
N LEU A 232 -11.91 15.71 19.79
CA LEU A 232 -10.69 16.11 20.50
C LEU A 232 -10.14 15.00 21.39
N ARG A 233 -10.94 14.01 21.79
CA ARG A 233 -10.48 12.86 22.56
C ARG A 233 -9.90 11.76 21.68
N ASN A 234 -10.56 11.46 20.57
CA ASN A 234 -10.24 10.33 19.70
C ASN A 234 -9.51 10.81 18.44
N PRO A 235 -8.19 10.59 18.32
CA PRO A 235 -7.47 10.93 17.09
C PRO A 235 -7.95 10.05 15.92
N PRO A 236 -7.91 10.56 14.67
CA PRO A 236 -8.30 9.78 13.50
C PRO A 236 -7.36 8.60 13.29
N THR A 237 -7.91 7.49 12.85
CA THR A 237 -7.14 6.32 12.42
C THR A 237 -6.41 6.59 11.10
N LEU A 238 -5.48 5.70 10.74
CA LEU A 238 -4.85 5.72 9.42
C LEU A 238 -5.91 5.66 8.30
N MET A 239 -6.94 4.83 8.46
CA MET A 239 -8.01 4.67 7.47
C MET A 239 -8.83 5.95 7.33
N ASP A 240 -9.11 6.66 8.42
CA ASP A 240 -9.82 7.94 8.38
C ASP A 240 -9.03 8.97 7.57
N ILE A 241 -7.71 9.03 7.77
CA ILE A 241 -6.83 9.93 7.03
C ILE A 241 -6.76 9.52 5.55
N ALA A 242 -6.52 8.24 5.26
CA ALA A 242 -6.42 7.73 3.89
C ALA A 242 -7.72 8.00 3.09
N LYS A 243 -8.88 7.65 3.65
CA LYS A 243 -10.19 7.91 3.04
C LYS A 243 -10.41 9.39 2.80
N ARG A 244 -9.98 10.25 3.73
CA ARG A 244 -10.13 11.70 3.57
C ARG A 244 -9.24 12.24 2.44
N VAL A 245 -7.99 11.81 2.36
CA VAL A 245 -7.09 12.19 1.26
C VAL A 245 -7.67 11.75 -0.08
N LEU A 246 -8.08 10.48 -0.19
CA LEU A 246 -8.68 9.94 -1.41
C LEU A 246 -9.98 10.66 -1.79
N ARG A 247 -10.88 10.98 -0.84
CA ARG A 247 -12.10 11.76 -1.14
C ARG A 247 -11.80 13.17 -1.64
N ASN A 248 -10.79 13.85 -1.08
CA ASN A 248 -10.38 15.15 -1.59
C ASN A 248 -9.83 15.05 -3.02
N LEU A 249 -9.03 14.02 -3.27
CA LEU A 249 -8.46 13.75 -4.59
C LEU A 249 -9.55 13.40 -5.61
N ASN A 250 -10.51 12.53 -5.24
CA ASN A 250 -11.66 12.16 -6.08
C ASN A 250 -12.47 13.39 -6.50
N ASN A 251 -12.82 14.23 -5.52
CA ASN A 251 -13.57 15.46 -5.78
C ASN A 251 -12.80 16.43 -6.68
N ALA A 252 -11.47 16.52 -6.54
CA ALA A 252 -10.64 17.38 -7.38
C ALA A 252 -10.59 16.89 -8.84
N TYR A 253 -10.46 15.57 -9.05
CA TYR A 253 -10.49 14.99 -10.39
C TYR A 253 -11.86 15.05 -11.05
N ASP A 254 -12.92 14.78 -10.30
CA ASP A 254 -14.31 14.86 -10.76
C ASP A 254 -14.65 16.26 -11.28
N ARG A 255 -14.30 17.31 -10.53
CA ARG A 255 -14.47 18.71 -10.96
C ARG A 255 -13.72 19.07 -12.24
N ARG A 256 -12.62 18.36 -12.54
CA ARG A 256 -11.81 18.55 -13.75
C ARG A 256 -12.22 17.64 -14.90
N GLY A 257 -13.21 16.76 -14.70
CA GLY A 257 -13.68 15.79 -15.70
C GLY A 257 -12.68 14.68 -15.99
N ASN A 258 -11.71 14.42 -15.09
CA ASN A 258 -10.73 13.35 -15.26
C ASN A 258 -11.31 12.01 -14.78
N LEU A 259 -12.14 11.38 -15.63
CA LEU A 259 -12.85 10.14 -15.32
C LEU A 259 -11.91 8.97 -14.99
N GLU A 260 -10.77 8.87 -15.69
CA GLU A 260 -9.78 7.81 -15.47
C GLU A 260 -9.23 7.87 -14.03
N LYS A 261 -8.82 9.06 -13.59
CA LYS A 261 -8.32 9.25 -12.22
C LYS A 261 -9.42 9.11 -11.16
N VAL A 262 -10.67 9.48 -11.47
CA VAL A 262 -11.82 9.23 -10.57
C VAL A 262 -11.98 7.72 -10.36
N GLN A 263 -12.05 6.93 -11.43
CA GLN A 263 -12.18 5.47 -11.34
C GLN A 263 -11.03 4.83 -10.55
N LEU A 264 -9.81 5.31 -10.77
CA LEU A 264 -8.64 4.87 -10.02
C LEU A 264 -8.77 5.15 -8.51
N VAL A 265 -9.19 6.36 -8.14
CA VAL A 265 -9.35 6.75 -6.74
C VAL A 265 -10.53 6.03 -6.07
N GLU A 266 -11.63 5.82 -6.78
CA GLU A 266 -12.78 5.03 -6.34
C GLU A 266 -12.37 3.58 -6.05
N MET A 267 -11.60 2.95 -6.94
CA MET A 267 -11.05 1.62 -6.73
C MET A 267 -10.18 1.57 -5.46
N LEU A 268 -9.33 2.57 -5.20
CA LEU A 268 -8.56 2.63 -3.94
C LEU A 268 -9.47 2.82 -2.72
N LEU A 269 -10.52 3.63 -2.82
CA LEU A 269 -11.50 3.85 -1.75
C LEU A 269 -12.24 2.56 -1.39
N GLU A 270 -12.69 1.78 -2.37
CA GLU A 270 -13.31 0.47 -2.15
C GLU A 270 -12.39 -0.49 -1.37
N HIS A 271 -11.09 -0.39 -1.63
CA HIS A 271 -10.06 -1.18 -0.96
C HIS A 271 -9.50 -0.55 0.33
N THR A 272 -10.00 0.63 0.75
CA THR A 272 -9.70 1.22 2.08
C THR A 272 -10.67 0.79 3.17
N GLU A 273 -11.86 0.34 2.79
CA GLU A 273 -12.74 -0.33 3.74
C GLU A 273 -12.20 -1.75 3.93
N PRO A 274 -12.18 -2.30 5.16
CA PRO A 274 -12.25 -3.74 5.25
C PRO A 274 -13.54 -4.11 4.52
N GLN A 275 -13.44 -4.80 3.38
CA GLN A 275 -14.62 -5.44 2.82
C GLN A 275 -15.27 -6.18 3.99
N ASN A 276 -16.58 -5.98 4.19
CA ASN A 276 -17.39 -6.84 5.04
C ASN A 276 -17.43 -8.25 4.41
N TYR A 277 -16.28 -8.91 4.33
CA TYR A 277 -16.26 -10.31 4.71
C TYR A 277 -16.59 -10.31 6.20
N PRO A 278 -17.60 -11.08 6.63
CA PRO A 278 -17.94 -11.16 8.04
C PRO A 278 -16.64 -11.40 8.83
N ILE A 279 -16.37 -10.53 9.81
CA ILE A 279 -15.36 -10.79 10.84
C ILE A 279 -15.84 -12.06 11.53
N ARG A 280 -15.39 -13.21 11.05
CA ARG A 280 -15.39 -14.44 11.83
C ARG A 280 -14.24 -14.28 12.78
N VAL A 281 -14.58 -14.24 14.07
CA VAL A 281 -13.63 -14.41 15.17
C VAL A 281 -12.67 -15.52 14.76
N VAL A 282 -11.38 -15.19 14.64
CA VAL A 282 -10.33 -16.20 14.45
C VAL A 282 -10.42 -17.08 15.68
N ASP A 283 -10.80 -18.33 15.47
CA ASP A 283 -10.69 -19.37 16.48
C ASP A 283 -9.19 -19.46 16.84
N PRO A 284 -8.80 -19.36 18.13
CA PRO A 284 -7.41 -19.55 18.55
C PRO A 284 -6.76 -20.85 18.03
N ALA A 285 -7.54 -21.79 17.50
CA ALA A 285 -7.08 -22.98 16.78
C ALA A 285 -6.46 -22.72 15.37
N GLN A 286 -6.41 -21.48 14.87
CA GLN A 286 -5.91 -21.15 13.51
C GLN A 286 -4.57 -20.38 13.46
N GLU A 287 -3.77 -20.36 14.53
CA GLU A 287 -2.41 -19.78 14.45
C GLU A 287 -1.49 -20.60 13.50
N PRO A 288 -0.58 -19.95 12.77
CA PRO A 288 0.44 -20.64 11.97
C PRO A 288 1.30 -21.56 12.84
N PHE A 289 1.20 -22.87 12.60
CA PHE A 289 2.00 -23.88 13.31
C PHE A 289 3.47 -23.81 12.92
N PHE A 290 3.75 -23.44 11.66
CA PHE A 290 5.09 -23.36 11.13
C PHE A 290 5.46 -21.91 10.90
N LYS A 291 6.75 -21.60 11.07
CA LYS A 291 7.27 -20.25 10.87
C LYS A 291 8.19 -20.24 9.65
N PRO A 292 8.41 -19.09 8.99
CA PRO A 292 9.42 -18.97 7.96
C PRO A 292 10.78 -19.53 8.41
N GLY A 293 11.38 -20.34 7.55
CA GLY A 293 12.60 -21.11 7.78
C GLY A 293 12.40 -22.51 8.36
N SER A 294 11.18 -22.89 8.77
CA SER A 294 10.85 -24.27 9.18
C SER A 294 10.91 -25.23 7.97
N LEU A 295 11.46 -26.42 8.21
CA LEU A 295 11.43 -27.55 7.28
C LEU A 295 10.11 -28.30 7.42
N VAL A 296 9.51 -28.67 6.29
CA VAL A 296 8.23 -29.37 6.24
C VAL A 296 8.21 -30.47 5.19
N ARG A 297 7.35 -31.45 5.40
CA ARG A 297 6.99 -32.49 4.44
C ARG A 297 5.50 -32.40 4.12
N HIS A 298 5.12 -32.63 2.86
CA HIS A 298 3.72 -32.66 2.47
C HIS A 298 3.14 -34.07 2.66
N ASN A 299 2.05 -34.19 3.42
CA ASN A 299 1.46 -35.47 3.86
C ASN A 299 1.04 -36.39 2.70
N ARG A 300 0.55 -35.82 1.59
CA ARG A 300 0.06 -36.57 0.41
C ARG A 300 1.08 -36.77 -0.71
N TYR A 301 1.82 -35.72 -1.06
CA TYR A 301 2.74 -35.71 -2.21
C TYR A 301 4.19 -36.03 -1.79
N GLU A 302 4.44 -36.21 -0.49
CA GLU A 302 5.70 -36.63 0.13
C GLU A 302 6.93 -35.82 -0.26
N TYR A 303 6.75 -34.63 -0.84
CA TYR A 303 7.87 -33.71 -1.06
C TYR A 303 8.26 -33.03 0.24
N ARG A 304 9.55 -32.70 0.31
CA ARG A 304 10.18 -31.94 1.38
C ARG A 304 10.38 -30.50 0.94
N GLY A 305 10.41 -29.55 1.86
CA GLY A 305 10.72 -28.16 1.54
C GLY A 305 10.92 -27.26 2.75
N VAL A 306 11.25 -25.99 2.47
CA VAL A 306 11.39 -24.94 3.49
C VAL A 306 10.33 -23.87 3.29
N ILE A 307 9.70 -23.44 4.38
CA ILE A 307 8.71 -22.36 4.38
C ILE A 307 9.41 -21.02 4.23
N VAL A 308 9.00 -20.24 3.23
CA VAL A 308 9.53 -18.90 2.97
C VAL A 308 8.62 -17.81 3.55
N ASP A 309 7.31 -18.02 3.47
CA ASP A 309 6.30 -17.08 3.93
C ASP A 309 4.98 -17.78 4.26
N VAL A 310 4.10 -17.08 4.96
CA VAL A 310 2.79 -17.59 5.39
C VAL A 310 1.69 -16.55 5.14
N ASP A 311 0.60 -17.00 4.53
CA ASP A 311 -0.65 -16.26 4.46
C ASP A 311 -1.62 -16.78 5.54
N PRO A 312 -2.40 -15.92 6.20
CA PRO A 312 -3.35 -16.33 7.24
C PRO A 312 -4.51 -17.17 6.70
N ASN A 313 -4.78 -17.11 5.39
CA ASN A 313 -5.78 -17.86 4.66
C ASN A 313 -5.32 -18.05 3.21
N CYS A 314 -6.04 -18.88 2.44
CA CYS A 314 -5.73 -19.15 1.05
C CYS A 314 -5.87 -17.88 0.20
N MET A 315 -4.77 -17.42 -0.37
CA MET A 315 -4.71 -16.26 -1.25
C MET A 315 -4.76 -16.63 -2.74
N ALA A 316 -4.81 -17.93 -3.07
CA ALA A 316 -5.00 -18.39 -4.43
C ALA A 316 -6.44 -18.10 -4.90
N ASP A 317 -6.60 -17.81 -6.19
CA ASP A 317 -7.92 -17.59 -6.78
C ASP A 317 -8.78 -18.86 -6.79
N ASP A 318 -10.04 -18.70 -7.17
CA ASP A 318 -11.00 -19.78 -7.17
C ASP A 318 -10.66 -20.85 -8.22
N GLU A 319 -10.08 -20.48 -9.36
CA GLU A 319 -9.73 -21.41 -10.43
C GLU A 319 -8.61 -22.35 -9.99
N TRP A 320 -7.52 -21.79 -9.43
CA TRP A 320 -6.42 -22.54 -8.84
C TRP A 320 -6.90 -23.43 -7.70
N TYR A 321 -7.76 -22.91 -6.83
CA TYR A 321 -8.27 -23.66 -5.68
C TYR A 321 -9.17 -24.83 -6.11
N GLN A 322 -9.99 -24.67 -7.14
CA GLN A 322 -10.80 -25.77 -7.70
C GLN A 322 -9.95 -26.82 -8.41
N ALA A 323 -8.79 -26.45 -8.96
CA ALA A 323 -7.83 -27.42 -9.51
C ALA A 323 -7.06 -28.20 -8.43
N ASN A 324 -7.09 -27.75 -7.16
CA ASN A 324 -6.37 -28.41 -6.07
C ASN A 324 -7.07 -29.69 -5.59
N LEU A 325 -6.46 -30.84 -5.87
CA LEU A 325 -6.98 -32.19 -5.54
C LEU A 325 -7.21 -32.48 -4.04
N THR A 326 -6.77 -31.61 -3.13
CA THR A 326 -6.92 -31.80 -1.68
C THR A 326 -8.03 -30.94 -1.07
N HIS A 327 -8.51 -29.90 -1.78
CA HIS A 327 -9.53 -28.93 -1.33
C HIS A 327 -9.52 -28.62 0.18
N PRO A 328 -8.37 -28.26 0.77
CA PRO A 328 -8.27 -28.03 2.21
C PRO A 328 -8.91 -26.68 2.56
N ASP A 329 -9.42 -26.53 3.79
CA ASP A 329 -10.11 -25.31 4.22
C ASP A 329 -9.29 -24.05 3.86
N ARG A 330 -9.90 -23.11 3.13
CA ARG A 330 -9.26 -21.86 2.73
C ARG A 330 -8.99 -20.96 3.93
N MET A 331 -9.68 -21.15 5.05
CA MET A 331 -9.60 -20.25 6.20
C MET A 331 -8.46 -20.59 7.18
N GLN A 332 -7.70 -21.66 6.95
CA GLN A 332 -6.50 -21.97 7.73
C GLN A 332 -5.24 -21.30 7.13
N PRO A 333 -4.09 -21.26 7.83
CA PRO A 333 -2.85 -20.75 7.25
C PRO A 333 -2.37 -21.53 6.01
N TRP A 334 -1.83 -20.80 5.02
CA TRP A 334 -1.21 -21.37 3.81
C TRP A 334 0.23 -20.91 3.67
N TYR A 335 1.09 -21.78 3.17
CA TYR A 335 2.52 -21.60 3.18
C TYR A 335 3.11 -21.58 1.78
N HIS A 336 4.02 -20.64 1.54
CA HIS A 336 4.88 -20.61 0.35
C HIS A 336 6.14 -21.42 0.65
N ILE A 337 6.38 -22.46 -0.14
CA ILE A 337 7.39 -23.48 0.14
C ILE A 337 8.32 -23.63 -1.05
N LEU A 338 9.63 -23.66 -0.79
CA LEU A 338 10.64 -24.10 -1.76
C LEU A 338 10.77 -25.61 -1.67
N VAL A 339 10.54 -26.31 -2.78
CA VAL A 339 10.57 -27.78 -2.81
C VAL A 339 12.02 -28.27 -2.96
N ASP A 340 12.39 -29.23 -2.14
CA ASP A 340 13.72 -29.83 -2.13
C ASP A 340 14.06 -30.60 -3.41
N ASP A 341 15.35 -30.61 -3.77
CA ASP A 341 15.91 -31.17 -5.01
C ASP A 341 15.13 -30.78 -6.29
N SER A 342 14.58 -29.58 -6.28
CA SER A 342 13.71 -29.06 -7.33
C SER A 342 13.96 -27.58 -7.57
N LYS A 343 13.38 -27.06 -8.65
CA LYS A 343 13.23 -25.62 -8.90
C LYS A 343 11.81 -25.13 -8.65
N ALA A 344 10.94 -26.03 -8.18
CA ALA A 344 9.54 -25.76 -7.97
C ALA A 344 9.31 -25.04 -6.64
N THR A 345 8.41 -24.07 -6.69
CA THR A 345 7.79 -23.45 -5.52
C THR A 345 6.34 -23.93 -5.46
N THR A 346 5.81 -24.08 -4.26
CA THR A 346 4.45 -24.59 -4.03
C THR A 346 3.73 -23.78 -2.98
N TYR A 347 2.40 -23.85 -3.02
CA TYR A 347 1.51 -23.20 -2.08
C TYR A 347 0.63 -24.26 -1.43
N ALA A 348 0.78 -24.46 -0.12
CA ALA A 348 0.14 -25.59 0.57
C ALA A 348 -0.51 -25.15 1.89
N ALA A 349 -1.67 -25.73 2.18
CA ALA A 349 -2.39 -25.52 3.43
C ALA A 349 -1.69 -26.16 4.62
N GLN A 350 -1.82 -25.57 5.81
CA GLN A 350 -1.29 -26.09 7.08
C GLN A 350 -1.61 -27.57 7.31
N SER A 351 -2.87 -27.97 7.09
CA SER A 351 -3.36 -29.34 7.30
C SER A 351 -2.68 -30.38 6.41
N ASN A 352 -2.03 -29.96 5.34
CA ASN A 352 -1.35 -30.85 4.40
C ASN A 352 0.15 -31.01 4.69
N LEU A 353 0.65 -30.36 5.74
CA LEU A 353 2.06 -30.33 6.08
C LEU A 353 2.32 -30.93 7.46
N GLU A 354 3.53 -31.45 7.62
CA GLU A 354 4.11 -31.86 8.90
C GLU A 354 5.57 -31.36 8.99
N LEU A 355 6.15 -31.32 10.20
CA LEU A 355 7.56 -30.98 10.36
C LEU A 355 8.44 -32.05 9.73
N ASP A 356 9.51 -31.62 9.07
CA ASP A 356 10.57 -32.51 8.64
C ASP A 356 11.72 -32.51 9.66
N ASP A 357 11.91 -33.65 10.31
CA ASP A 357 12.92 -33.87 11.36
C ASP A 357 14.29 -34.31 10.81
N SER A 358 14.50 -34.29 9.49
CA SER A 358 15.77 -34.68 8.88
C SER A 358 16.96 -33.80 9.32
N LEU A 359 16.69 -32.55 9.71
CA LEU A 359 17.67 -31.51 10.04
C LEU A 359 18.68 -31.24 8.89
N GLN A 360 18.34 -31.60 7.66
CA GLN A 360 19.19 -31.38 6.49
C GLN A 360 18.83 -30.08 5.77
N GLU A 361 19.74 -29.54 4.97
CA GLU A 361 19.44 -28.39 4.13
C GLU A 361 18.51 -28.78 2.97
N VAL A 362 17.73 -27.81 2.47
CA VAL A 362 16.93 -27.93 1.25
C VAL A 362 17.78 -27.46 0.07
N ASN A 363 17.95 -28.31 -0.94
CA ASN A 363 18.60 -28.00 -2.19
C ASN A 363 17.60 -27.34 -3.16
N HIS A 364 17.47 -26.02 -3.07
CA HIS A 364 16.66 -25.22 -3.99
C HIS A 364 17.37 -23.91 -4.34
N PRO A 365 17.40 -23.47 -5.62
CA PRO A 365 18.21 -22.33 -6.07
C PRO A 365 17.84 -20.98 -5.42
N LEU A 366 16.61 -20.86 -4.91
CA LEU A 366 16.14 -19.64 -4.22
C LEU A 366 16.47 -19.60 -2.72
N VAL A 367 17.03 -20.66 -2.13
CA VAL A 367 17.36 -20.67 -0.69
C VAL A 367 18.31 -19.52 -0.30
N PRO A 368 19.42 -19.25 -1.02
CA PRO A 368 20.31 -18.14 -0.66
C PRO A 368 19.68 -16.76 -0.80
N PHE A 369 18.56 -16.65 -1.52
CA PHE A 369 17.86 -15.38 -1.70
C PHE A 369 17.00 -15.03 -0.48
N PHE A 370 16.43 -16.01 0.21
CA PHE A 370 15.50 -15.77 1.32
C PHE A 370 16.08 -16.04 2.71
N PHE A 371 17.22 -16.73 2.79
CA PHE A 371 17.79 -17.17 4.06
C PHE A 371 19.27 -16.82 4.17
N LEU A 372 19.69 -16.35 5.37
CA LEU A 372 21.07 -15.94 5.67
C LEU A 372 21.98 -17.12 6.04
N GLY A 373 21.39 -18.25 6.44
CA GLY A 373 22.10 -19.44 6.89
C GLY A 373 21.16 -20.51 7.44
N PHE A 374 21.72 -21.67 7.78
CA PHE A 374 21.01 -22.80 8.34
C PHE A 374 21.64 -23.19 9.69
N GLU A 375 20.87 -23.10 10.78
CA GLU A 375 21.35 -23.32 12.14
C GLU A 375 20.33 -24.16 12.93
N ASN A 376 20.82 -25.16 13.67
CA ASN A 376 19.99 -26.02 14.53
C ASN A 376 18.76 -26.63 13.81
N GLY A 377 18.91 -27.05 12.55
CA GLY A 377 17.84 -27.68 11.77
C GLY A 377 16.81 -26.70 11.20
N ARG A 378 17.09 -25.40 11.18
CA ARG A 378 16.18 -24.37 10.68
C ARG A 378 16.92 -23.28 9.90
N TYR A 379 16.26 -22.73 8.89
CA TYR A 379 16.79 -21.58 8.17
C TYR A 379 16.55 -20.24 8.89
N LEU A 380 17.56 -19.37 8.86
CA LEU A 380 17.49 -17.98 9.34
C LEU A 380 16.94 -17.08 8.24
N ARG A 381 15.69 -16.64 8.37
CA ARG A 381 14.99 -15.80 7.41
C ARG A 381 15.59 -14.39 7.34
N ASN A 382 15.91 -13.90 6.13
CA ASN A 382 16.29 -12.50 5.90
C ASN A 382 15.04 -11.59 5.75
N ASN A 383 15.24 -10.31 5.43
CA ASN A 383 14.12 -9.36 5.24
C ASN A 383 13.57 -9.31 3.80
N GLU A 384 14.07 -10.12 2.86
CA GLU A 384 13.62 -10.14 1.46
C GLU A 384 12.21 -10.73 1.39
N PRO A 385 11.15 -9.99 1.03
CA PRO A 385 9.79 -10.53 1.10
C PRO A 385 9.48 -11.47 -0.08
N TRP A 386 8.43 -12.29 0.08
CA TRP A 386 7.99 -13.18 -0.98
C TRP A 386 7.19 -12.43 -2.05
N TYR A 387 7.81 -12.18 -3.20
CA TYR A 387 7.19 -11.45 -4.32
C TYR A 387 6.49 -12.35 -5.35
N TRP A 388 6.67 -13.67 -5.27
CA TRP A 388 6.32 -14.64 -6.32
C TRP A 388 4.95 -15.26 -6.05
N LYS A 389 3.89 -14.45 -6.08
CA LYS A 389 2.54 -14.99 -6.04
C LYS A 389 2.23 -15.63 -7.40
N ARG A 390 2.32 -16.96 -7.48
CA ARG A 390 1.55 -17.70 -8.48
C ARG A 390 0.09 -17.58 -8.05
N THR A 391 -0.65 -16.66 -8.68
CA THR A 391 -2.08 -16.85 -8.92
C THR A 391 -2.21 -17.99 -9.92
#